data_AF-A0A924KTJ2-F1
#
_entry.id   AF-A0A924KTJ2-F1
#
_cell.length_a   1.000
_cell.length_b   1.000
_cell.length_c   1.000
_cell.angle_alpha   90.00
_cell.angle_beta   90.00
_cell.angle_gamma   90.00
#
_symmetry.space_group_name_H-M   'P 1'
#
loop_
_entity.id
_entity.type
_entity.pdbx_description
1 polymer ?
#
loop_
_entity_poly.entity_id
_entity_poly.type
_entity_poly.pdbx_seq_one_letter_code
_entity_poly.pdbx_strand_id
1 'polypeptide(L)' 'REAQKTKGEGDAQASRVYAQAYSRNAEFYSFYRSMEAYKESFRNKSDVMVLDPSSDFFKYMRSPGRGK' A
#
# COMPACT_ATOMS: atom_id res chain seq x y z
N ARG A 1 -10.35 21.24 20.04
CA ARG A 1 -11.54 20.86 19.26
C ARG A 1 -11.31 20.99 17.76
N GLU A 2 -10.78 22.13 17.27
CA GLU A 2 -10.53 22.32 15.84
C GLU A 2 -9.50 21.36 15.25
N ALA A 3 -8.39 21.07 15.96
CA ALA A 3 -7.38 20.12 15.51
C ALA A 3 -7.93 18.69 15.24
N GLN A 4 -8.89 18.22 16.05
CA GLN A 4 -9.55 16.93 15.81
C GLN A 4 -10.47 16.97 14.59
N LYS A 5 -11.11 18.12 14.34
CA LYS A 5 -11.96 18.33 13.17
C LYS A 5 -11.14 18.33 11.88
N THR A 6 -10.04 19.08 11.84
CA THR A 6 -9.11 19.11 10.71
C THR A 6 -8.49 17.74 10.45
N LYS A 7 -8.13 16.99 11.51
CA LYS A 7 -7.65 15.62 11.37
C LYS A 7 -8.72 14.69 10.76
N GLY A 8 -9.95 14.76 11.26
CA GLY A 8 -11.07 13.97 10.73
C GLY A 8 -11.41 14.30 9.27
N GLU A 9 -11.35 15.58 8.88
CA GLU A 9 -11.54 16.02 7.50
C GLU A 9 -10.42 15.48 6.58
N GLY A 10 -9.16 15.50 7.05
CA GLY A 10 -8.02 14.93 6.35
C GLY A 10 -8.13 13.41 6.17
N ASP A 11 -8.51 12.69 7.23
CA ASP A 11 -8.71 11.23 7.19
C ASP A 11 -9.85 10.85 6.23
N ALA A 12 -10.94 11.63 6.22
CA ALA A 12 -12.05 11.44 5.30
C ALA A 12 -11.65 11.70 3.83
N GLN A 13 -10.86 12.75 3.58
CA GLN A 13 -10.36 13.06 2.24
C GLN A 13 -9.38 11.99 1.74
N ALA A 14 -8.45 11.55 2.59
CA ALA A 14 -7.53 10.46 2.25
C ALA A 14 -8.29 9.19 1.90
N SER A 15 -9.28 8.81 2.73
CA SER A 15 -10.12 7.63 2.48
C SER A 15 -10.89 7.73 1.16
N ARG A 16 -11.41 8.92 0.82
CA ARG A 16 -12.11 9.16 -0.45
C ARG A 16 -11.18 9.05 -1.66
N VAL A 17 -9.98 9.62 -1.58
CA VAL A 17 -8.96 9.52 -2.64
C VAL A 17 -8.52 8.07 -2.82
N TYR A 18 -8.30 7.34 -1.71
CA TYR A 18 -8.00 5.91 -1.77
C TYR A 18 -9.13 5.12 -2.40
N ALA A 19 -10.38 5.35 -2.02
CA ALA A 19 -11.54 4.66 -2.60
C ALA A 19 -11.71 4.96 -4.11
N GLN A 20 -11.51 6.20 -4.53
CA GLN A 20 -11.54 6.58 -5.96
C GLN A 20 -10.41 5.95 -6.75
N ALA A 21 -9.19 5.89 -6.20
CA ALA A 21 -8.06 5.22 -6.83
C ALA A 21 -8.30 3.71 -6.94
N TYR A 22 -8.85 3.08 -5.88
CA TYR A 22 -9.24 1.67 -5.87
C TYR A 22 -10.32 1.36 -6.92
N SER A 23 -11.29 2.26 -7.06
CA SER A 23 -12.38 2.12 -8.05
C SER A 23 -11.93 2.32 -9.49
N ARG A 24 -10.87 3.11 -9.71
CA ARG A 24 -10.30 3.35 -11.05
C ARG A 24 -9.36 2.24 -11.49
N ASN A 25 -8.54 1.71 -10.58
CA ASN A 25 -7.66 0.57 -10.86
C ASN A 25 -7.22 -0.11 -9.54
N ALA A 26 -7.96 -1.14 -9.12
CA ALA A 26 -7.67 -1.90 -7.90
C ALA A 26 -6.30 -2.61 -7.95
N GLU A 27 -5.83 -2.96 -9.15
CA GLU A 27 -4.53 -3.62 -9.35
C GLU A 27 -3.36 -2.65 -9.10
N PHE A 28 -3.47 -1.41 -9.58
CA PHE A 28 -2.49 -0.36 -9.35
C PHE A 28 -2.37 0.00 -7.86
N TYR A 29 -3.49 0.10 -7.15
CA TYR A 29 -3.47 0.38 -5.71
C TYR A 29 -2.80 -0.75 -4.92
N SER A 30 -3.15 -2.00 -5.25
CA SER A 30 -2.55 -3.18 -4.64
C SER A 30 -1.04 -3.22 -4.88
N PHE A 31 -0.60 -2.94 -6.11
CA PHE A 31 0.81 -2.81 -6.47
C PHE A 31 1.52 -1.69 -5.67
N TYR A 32 0.94 -0.49 -5.61
CA TYR A 32 1.52 0.65 -4.90
C TYR A 32 1.64 0.40 -3.38
N ARG A 33 0.61 -0.19 -2.78
CA ARG A 33 0.64 -0.60 -1.36
C ARG A 33 1.71 -1.65 -1.09
N SER A 34 1.88 -2.63 -1.98
CA SER A 34 2.96 -3.62 -1.87
C SER A 34 4.34 -2.95 -1.93
N MET A 35 4.53 -1.96 -2.81
CA MET A 35 5.80 -1.21 -2.89
C MET A 35 6.13 -0.39 -1.63
N GLU A 36 5.15 0.31 -1.08
CA GLU A 36 5.34 1.07 0.17
C GLU A 36 5.67 0.12 1.34
N ALA A 37 4.99 -1.03 1.41
CA ALA A 37 5.31 -2.06 2.40
C ALA A 37 6.74 -2.59 2.26
N TYR A 38 7.25 -2.82 1.04
CA TYR A 38 8.67 -3.16 0.83
C TYR A 38 9.59 -2.05 1.34
N LYS A 39 9.32 -0.79 0.98
CA LYS A 39 10.14 0.37 1.41
C LYS A 39 10.24 0.47 2.92
N GLU A 40 9.12 0.31 3.63
CA GLU A 40 9.10 0.37 5.08
C GLU A 40 9.82 -0.83 5.71
N SER A 41 9.59 -2.02 5.15
CA SER A 41 10.23 -3.28 5.54
C SER A 41 11.75 -3.24 5.42
N PHE A 42 12.29 -2.60 4.39
CA PHE A 42 13.73 -2.47 4.16
C PHE A 42 14.36 -1.23 4.82
N ARG A 43 13.57 -0.38 5.50
CA ARG A 43 14.07 0.85 6.12
C ARG A 43 14.98 0.56 7.32
N ASN A 44 14.75 -0.55 8.01
CA ASN A 44 15.59 -1.04 9.11
C ASN A 44 16.43 -2.22 8.63
N LYS A 45 17.74 -2.00 8.43
CA LYS A 45 18.69 -3.04 7.99
C LYS A 45 18.86 -4.21 8.98
N SER A 46 18.36 -4.07 10.20
CA SER A 46 18.52 -5.02 11.32
C SER A 46 17.34 -5.99 11.47
N ASP A 47 16.23 -5.77 10.77
CA ASP A 47 15.03 -6.59 10.94
C ASP A 47 15.13 -7.85 10.07
N VAL A 48 15.30 -9.01 10.72
CA VAL A 48 15.23 -10.32 10.05
C VAL A 48 13.77 -10.55 9.67
N MET A 49 13.45 -10.32 8.40
CA MET A 49 12.10 -10.52 7.90
C MET A 49 11.90 -11.96 7.44
N VAL A 50 11.10 -12.74 8.18
CA VAL A 50 10.67 -14.08 7.76
C VAL A 50 9.55 -13.90 6.75
N LEU A 51 9.90 -13.95 5.47
CA LEU A 51 8.97 -13.83 4.37
C LEU A 51 8.76 -15.19 3.72
N ASP A 52 7.50 -15.63 3.66
CA ASP A 52 7.13 -16.79 2.86
C ASP A 52 7.20 -16.42 1.37
N PRO A 53 8.05 -17.07 0.56
CA PRO A 53 8.20 -16.79 -0.87
C PRO A 53 6.95 -17.12 -1.71
N SER A 54 5.97 -17.84 -1.15
CA SER A 54 4.64 -18.08 -1.74
C SER A 54 3.61 -16.99 -1.39
N SER A 55 3.95 -16.08 -0.48
CA SER A 55 3.05 -15.01 -0.05
C SER A 55 2.68 -14.08 -1.21
N ASP A 56 1.42 -13.66 -1.24
CA ASP A 56 0.90 -12.61 -2.13
C ASP A 56 1.73 -11.32 -2.04
N PHE A 57 2.46 -11.13 -0.94
CA PHE A 57 3.45 -10.08 -0.78
C PHE A 57 4.41 -10.01 -1.96
N PHE A 58 4.89 -11.14 -2.49
CA PHE A 58 5.85 -11.21 -3.61
C PHE A 58 5.22 -11.27 -4.99
N LYS A 59 3.90 -11.37 -5.10
CA LYS A 59 3.19 -11.56 -6.37
C LYS A 59 3.57 -10.51 -7.41
N TYR A 60 3.73 -9.26 -6.97
CA TYR A 60 4.12 -8.14 -7.82
C TYR A 60 5.63 -8.06 -8.12
N MET A 61 6.51 -8.56 -7.23
CA MET A 61 7.94 -8.67 -7.54
C MET A 61 8.24 -9.82 -8.51
N ARG A 62 7.51 -10.93 -8.41
CA ARG A 62 7.72 -12.12 -9.26
C ARG A 62 7.10 -11.97 -10.65
N SER A 63 6.13 -11.09 -10.83
CA SER A 63 5.43 -10.92 -12.10
C SER A 63 5.05 -9.45 -12.36
N PRO A 64 6.02 -8.58 -12.73
CA PRO A 64 5.83 -7.13 -12.90
C PRO A 64 4.99 -6.73 -14.13
N GLY A 65 4.14 -7.60 -14.68
CA GLY A 65 3.44 -7.28 -15.92
C GLY A 65 2.53 -8.37 -16.46
N ARG A 66 1.58 -8.86 -15.65
CA ARG A 66 0.45 -9.61 -16.21
C ARG A 66 -0.85 -8.85 -16.03
N GLY A 67 -0.86 -7.62 -16.55
CA GLY A 67 -2.09 -6.98 -16.97
C GLY A 67 -2.67 -7.78 -18.15
N LYS A 68 -3.81 -8.41 -17.91
CA LYS A 68 -4.75 -8.78 -18.96
C LYS A 68 -6.05 -8.05 -18.70
#